data_AF-A0A9X5X6K7-F1
#
_entry.id   AF-A0A9X5X6K7-F1
#
_cell.length_a   1.000
_cell.length_b   1.000
_cell.length_c   1.000
_cell.angle_alpha   90.00
_cell.angle_beta   90.00
_cell.angle_gamma   90.00
#
_symmetry.space_group_name_H-M   'P 1'
#
loop_
_entity.id
_entity.type
_entity.pdbx_description
1 polymer ?
#
loop_
_entity_poly.entity_id
_entity_poly.type
_entity_poly.pdbx_seq_one_letter_code
_entity_poly.pdbx_strand_id
1 'polypeptide(L)'
;AQRLHGATFLVDATFRRAELDDDNIVVDIGLATQELGAVVSALNYRNLDNEPDFKNTNTSTEFLAKVIADRLAERVHAGALGEGAQGLAGITVTLHESHIAWASYERAL
;
A
#
# COMPACT_ATOMS: atom_id res chain seq x y z
N ALA A 1 -5.03 -7.04 19.15
CA ALA A 1 -5.88 -7.86 20.05
C ALA A 1 -5.36 -9.31 20.09
N GLN A 2 -5.64 -10.08 21.15
CA GLN A 2 -5.07 -11.44 21.35
C GLN A 2 -5.98 -12.59 20.88
N ARG A 3 -7.26 -12.33 20.61
CA ARG A 3 -8.21 -13.33 20.07
C ARG A 3 -8.41 -13.07 18.58
N LEU A 4 -8.78 -14.11 17.83
CA LEU A 4 -9.16 -13.96 16.42
C LEU A 4 -10.31 -12.96 16.28
N HIS A 5 -10.14 -11.99 15.40
CA HIS A 5 -11.09 -10.94 15.06
C HIS A 5 -10.78 -10.45 13.64
N GLY A 6 -11.65 -9.61 13.09
CA GLY A 6 -11.43 -8.95 11.80
C GLY A 6 -11.43 -7.43 11.93
N ALA A 7 -10.98 -6.76 10.87
CA ALA A 7 -11.05 -5.32 10.71
C ALA A 7 -11.43 -4.99 9.26
N THR A 8 -12.11 -3.87 9.06
CA THR A 8 -12.23 -3.25 7.74
C THR A 8 -11.20 -2.16 7.67
N PHE A 9 -10.20 -2.31 6.79
CA PHE A 9 -9.21 -1.28 6.56
C PHE A 9 -9.63 -0.37 5.40
N LEU A 10 -9.70 0.93 5.65
CA LEU A 10 -9.57 1.90 4.55
C LEU A 10 -8.08 2.05 4.27
N VAL A 11 -7.68 1.93 3.00
CA VAL A 11 -6.28 1.95 2.57
C VAL A 11 -6.04 3.16 1.67
N ASP A 12 -5.29 4.13 2.19
CA ASP A 12 -4.83 5.28 1.42
C ASP A 12 -3.40 5.03 0.95
N ALA A 13 -3.13 5.17 -0.35
CA ALA A 13 -1.78 5.18 -0.89
C ALA A 13 -1.44 6.57 -1.43
N THR A 14 -0.42 7.20 -0.85
CA THR A 14 0.11 8.50 -1.27
C THR A 14 1.38 8.28 -2.06
N PHE A 15 1.42 8.79 -3.28
CA PHE A 15 2.63 8.86 -4.12
C PHE A 15 3.13 10.30 -4.16
N ARG A 16 4.45 10.50 -4.13
CA ARG A 16 5.04 11.85 -4.15
C ARG A 16 6.25 11.93 -5.08
N ARG A 17 6.44 13.10 -5.68
CA ARG A 17 7.61 13.50 -6.47
C ARG A 17 7.86 15.00 -6.27
N ALA A 18 9.07 15.45 -6.59
CA ALA A 18 9.46 16.85 -6.41
C ALA A 18 8.83 17.79 -7.45
N GLU A 19 8.75 17.34 -8.70
CA GLU A 19 8.21 18.09 -9.85
C GLU A 19 7.24 17.19 -10.61
N LEU A 20 6.19 17.73 -11.23
CA LEU A 20 5.23 16.96 -12.03
C LEU A 20 5.93 16.32 -13.26
N ASP A 21 5.35 15.27 -13.83
CA ASP A 21 5.82 14.69 -15.10
C ASP A 21 5.40 15.53 -16.33
N ASP A 22 5.74 15.02 -17.51
CA ASP A 22 5.42 15.62 -18.81
C ASP A 22 3.91 15.76 -19.06
N ASP A 23 3.09 14.94 -18.38
CA ASP A 23 1.61 15.03 -18.40
C ASP A 23 1.07 15.98 -17.31
N ASN A 24 1.96 16.66 -16.58
CA ASN A 24 1.65 17.58 -15.50
C ASN A 24 0.88 16.92 -14.34
N ILE A 25 1.22 15.67 -14.02
CA ILE A 25 0.67 14.89 -12.91
C ILE A 25 1.78 14.29 -12.02
N VAL A 26 1.38 13.71 -10.88
CA VAL A 26 2.31 12.99 -9.99
C VAL A 26 2.55 11.56 -10.49
N VAL A 27 1.46 10.88 -10.82
CA VAL A 27 1.39 9.50 -11.30
C VAL A 27 0.05 9.33 -12.01
N ASP A 28 -0.01 8.43 -13.00
CA ASP A 28 -1.28 8.03 -13.62
C ASP A 28 -2.23 7.45 -12.55
N ILE A 29 -3.35 8.13 -12.31
CA ILE A 29 -4.30 7.75 -11.25
C ILE A 29 -5.05 6.45 -11.57
N GLY A 30 -5.23 6.14 -12.86
CA GLY A 30 -5.86 4.91 -13.32
C GLY A 30 -4.98 3.71 -12.99
N LEU A 31 -3.69 3.79 -13.33
CA LEU A 31 -2.71 2.76 -12.98
C LEU A 31 -2.50 2.68 -11.47
N ALA A 32 -2.35 3.80 -10.77
CA ALA A 32 -2.18 3.81 -9.31
C ALA A 32 -3.36 3.12 -8.60
N THR A 33 -4.60 3.39 -9.04
CA THR A 33 -5.80 2.76 -8.48
C THR A 33 -5.85 1.27 -8.79
N GLN A 34 -5.54 0.87 -10.04
CA GLN A 34 -5.50 -0.53 -10.45
C GLN A 34 -4.48 -1.32 -9.64
N GLU A 35 -3.26 -0.81 -9.52
CA GLU A 35 -2.15 -1.51 -8.87
C GLU A 35 -2.35 -1.59 -7.35
N LEU A 36 -2.86 -0.53 -6.71
CA LEU A 36 -3.30 -0.61 -5.32
C LEU A 36 -4.40 -1.64 -5.15
N GLY A 37 -5.42 -1.62 -6.02
CA GLY A 37 -6.51 -2.59 -6.04
C GLY A 37 -6.01 -4.03 -6.12
N ALA A 38 -5.03 -4.30 -6.99
CA ALA A 38 -4.42 -5.62 -7.13
C ALA A 38 -3.67 -6.05 -5.86
N VAL A 39 -2.90 -5.14 -5.23
CA VAL A 39 -2.19 -5.42 -3.97
C VAL A 39 -3.17 -5.75 -2.84
N VAL A 40 -4.20 -4.93 -2.63
CA VAL A 40 -5.13 -5.13 -1.51
C VAL A 40 -6.08 -6.32 -1.76
N SER A 41 -6.43 -6.62 -3.01
CA SER A 41 -7.27 -7.78 -3.34
C SER A 41 -6.60 -9.10 -2.99
N ALA A 42 -5.27 -9.16 -2.97
CA ALA A 42 -4.53 -10.33 -2.50
C ALA A 42 -4.65 -10.55 -0.98
N LEU A 43 -5.08 -9.54 -0.22
CA LEU A 43 -5.26 -9.57 1.24
C LEU A 43 -6.74 -9.59 1.65
N ASN A 44 -7.63 -9.13 0.75
CA ASN A 44 -9.05 -8.96 1.04
C ASN A 44 -9.77 -10.30 1.27
N TYR A 45 -10.76 -10.30 2.16
CA TYR A 45 -11.57 -11.48 2.53
C TYR A 45 -10.77 -12.72 2.95
N ARG A 46 -9.62 -12.54 3.60
CA ARG A 46 -8.74 -13.62 4.07
C ARG A 46 -8.55 -13.58 5.58
N ASN A 47 -8.24 -14.73 6.16
CA ASN A 47 -7.66 -14.81 7.49
C ASN A 47 -6.14 -14.74 7.36
N LEU A 48 -5.56 -13.60 7.73
CA LEU A 48 -4.12 -13.35 7.57
C LEU A 48 -3.25 -14.25 8.47
N ASP A 49 -3.81 -14.82 9.55
CA ASP A 49 -3.11 -15.80 10.38
C ASP A 49 -2.78 -17.10 9.62
N ASN A 50 -3.52 -17.39 8.54
CA ASN A 50 -3.35 -18.57 7.70
C ASN A 50 -2.50 -18.30 6.46
N GLU A 51 -2.14 -17.04 6.18
CA GLU A 51 -1.35 -16.69 5.01
C GLU A 51 0.12 -17.05 5.24
N PRO A 52 0.73 -17.90 4.39
CA PRO A 52 2.12 -18.35 4.57
C PRO A 52 3.12 -17.19 4.65
N ASP A 53 2.87 -16.11 3.91
CA ASP A 53 3.69 -14.89 3.86
C ASP A 53 3.78 -14.19 5.23
N PHE A 54 2.81 -14.41 6.12
CA PHE A 54 2.73 -13.74 7.43
C PHE A 54 2.95 -14.70 8.60
N LYS A 55 3.44 -15.92 8.34
CA LYS A 55 3.69 -16.91 9.39
C LYS A 55 4.62 -16.34 10.46
N ASN A 56 4.23 -16.52 11.73
CA ASN A 56 4.94 -16.02 12.92
C ASN A 56 5.09 -14.48 12.98
N THR A 57 4.27 -13.74 12.22
CA THR A 57 4.28 -12.28 12.23
C THR A 57 2.94 -11.78 12.76
N ASN A 58 2.98 -10.80 13.66
CA ASN A 58 1.77 -10.11 14.08
C ASN A 58 1.35 -9.14 12.97
N THR A 59 0.23 -9.40 12.30
CA THR A 59 -0.29 -8.56 11.21
C THR A 59 -0.99 -7.32 11.75
N SER A 60 -0.22 -6.46 12.43
CA SER A 60 -0.71 -5.18 12.92
C SER A 60 -0.97 -4.19 11.78
N THR A 61 -1.74 -3.15 12.06
CA THR A 61 -2.08 -2.08 11.10
C THR A 61 -0.83 -1.41 10.53
N GLU A 62 0.19 -1.17 11.37
CA GLU A 62 1.51 -0.66 10.96
C GLU A 62 2.23 -1.62 10.00
N PHE A 63 2.25 -2.91 10.35
CA PHE A 63 2.92 -3.93 9.54
C PHE A 63 2.25 -4.08 8.17
N LEU A 64 0.93 -4.11 8.12
CA LEU A 64 0.18 -4.21 6.88
C LEU A 64 0.36 -2.96 6.00
N ALA A 65 0.43 -1.76 6.59
CA ALA A 65 0.78 -0.55 5.85
C ALA A 65 2.16 -0.68 5.18
N LYS A 66 3.15 -1.23 5.90
CA LYS A 66 4.47 -1.55 5.32
C LYS A 66 4.39 -2.56 4.17
N VAL A 67 3.70 -3.67 4.36
CA VAL A 67 3.56 -4.72 3.32
C VAL A 67 2.95 -4.15 2.04
N ILE A 68 1.91 -3.33 2.16
CA ILE A 68 1.24 -2.72 1.00
C ILE A 68 2.17 -1.70 0.33
N ALA A 69 2.86 -0.86 1.11
CA ALA A 69 3.82 0.11 0.57
C ALA A 69 4.98 -0.59 -0.18
N ASP A 70 5.49 -1.69 0.37
CA ASP A 70 6.58 -2.44 -0.24
C ASP A 70 6.16 -3.10 -1.56
N ARG A 71 4.98 -3.73 -1.59
CA ARG A 71 4.41 -4.33 -2.81
C ARG A 71 4.10 -3.29 -3.89
N LEU A 72 3.66 -2.09 -3.50
CA LEU A 72 3.46 -0.98 -4.45
C LEU A 72 4.79 -0.47 -5.01
N ALA A 73 5.82 -0.35 -4.17
CA ALA A 73 7.14 0.05 -4.63
C ALA A 73 7.75 -0.94 -5.63
N GLU A 74 7.61 -2.25 -5.38
CA GLU A 74 8.03 -3.28 -6.33
C GLU A 74 7.34 -3.11 -7.69
N ARG A 75 6.04 -2.78 -7.70
CA ARG A 75 5.27 -2.51 -8.92
C ARG A 75 5.73 -1.23 -9.63
N VAL A 76 6.08 -0.18 -8.88
CA VAL A 76 6.69 1.04 -9.45
C VAL A 76 8.00 0.69 -10.13
N HIS A 77 8.91 -0.02 -9.46
CA HIS A 77 10.20 -0.42 -10.02
C HIS A 77 10.07 -1.38 -11.20
N ALA A 78 9.00 -2.19 -11.25
CA ALA A 78 8.66 -3.03 -12.38
C ALA A 78 7.99 -2.27 -13.55
N GLY A 79 7.74 -0.96 -13.41
CA GLY A 79 7.12 -0.12 -14.45
C GLY A 79 5.60 -0.26 -14.58
N ALA A 80 4.94 -0.96 -13.64
CA ALA A 80 3.50 -1.23 -13.71
C ALA A 80 2.64 0.03 -13.50
N LEU A 81 3.21 1.10 -12.91
CA LEU A 81 2.55 2.39 -12.73
C LEU A 81 2.91 3.41 -13.84
N GLY A 82 3.45 2.92 -14.96
CA GLY A 82 3.91 3.74 -16.08
C GLY A 82 5.36 4.19 -15.92
N GLU A 83 6.02 4.52 -17.04
CA GLU A 83 7.44 4.94 -17.02
C GLU A 83 7.67 6.20 -16.18
N GLY A 84 6.70 7.14 -16.20
CA GLY A 84 6.74 8.36 -15.40
C GLY A 84 6.80 8.12 -13.88
N ALA A 85 6.36 6.95 -13.40
CA ALA A 85 6.39 6.60 -11.98
C ALA A 85 7.82 6.32 -11.46
N GLN A 86 8.81 6.12 -12.33
CA GLN A 86 10.22 5.98 -11.92
C GLN A 86 10.77 7.27 -11.28
N GLY A 87 10.15 8.42 -11.55
CA GLY A 87 10.51 9.71 -10.95
C GLY A 87 9.88 9.97 -9.57
N LEU A 88 9.12 9.02 -9.02
CA LEU A 88 8.55 9.17 -7.68
C LEU A 88 9.63 9.09 -6.60
N ALA A 89 9.54 9.96 -5.61
CA ALA A 89 10.48 10.03 -4.48
C ALA A 89 10.06 9.16 -3.29
N GLY A 90 8.79 8.75 -3.21
CA GLY A 90 8.33 7.91 -2.12
C GLY A 90 6.86 7.54 -2.16
N ILE A 91 6.52 6.62 -1.25
CA ILE A 91 5.17 6.13 -1.00
C ILE A 91 4.89 6.20 0.49
N THR A 92 3.70 6.69 0.84
CA THR A 92 3.13 6.53 2.18
C THR A 92 1.83 5.75 2.07
N VAL A 93 1.69 4.66 2.82
CA VAL A 93 0.43 3.93 2.94
C VAL A 93 -0.14 4.13 4.33
N THR A 94 -1.43 4.48 4.42
CA THR A 94 -2.17 4.64 5.67
C THR A 94 -3.34 3.66 5.71
N LEU A 95 -3.44 2.88 6.79
CA LEU A 95 -4.55 1.99 7.05
C LEU A 95 -5.38 2.52 8.22
N HIS A 96 -6.67 2.73 7.99
CA HIS A 96 -7.63 3.10 9.02
C HIS A 96 -8.42 1.86 9.43
N GLU A 97 -8.20 1.35 10.64
CA GLU A 97 -8.96 0.22 11.20
C GLU A 97 -10.30 0.66 11.80
N SER A 98 -10.39 1.94 12.16
CA SER A 98 -11.60 2.58 12.65
C SER A 98 -11.51 4.10 12.47
N HIS A 99 -12.57 4.82 12.82
CA HIS A 99 -12.62 6.28 12.81
C HIS A 99 -11.71 6.98 13.85
N ILE A 100 -11.14 6.24 14.80
CA ILE A 100 -10.27 6.78 15.88
C ILE A 100 -8.88 6.13 15.91
N ALA A 101 -8.60 5.17 15.04
CA ALA A 101 -7.33 4.45 15.01
C ALA A 101 -6.91 4.15 13.57
N TRP A 102 -5.67 4.52 13.25
CA TRP A 102 -5.03 4.29 11.98
C TRP A 102 -3.52 4.19 12.19
N ALA A 103 -2.82 3.61 11.22
CA ALA A 103 -1.37 3.60 11.17
C ALA A 103 -0.88 3.91 9.77
N SER A 104 0.34 4.43 9.66
CA SER A 104 0.97 4.69 8.36
C SER A 104 2.38 4.14 8.30
N TYR A 105 2.82 3.81 7.09
CA TYR A 105 4.20 3.49 6.79
C TYR A 105 4.66 4.31 5.59
N GLU A 106 5.83 4.92 5.73
CA GLU A 106 6.43 5.78 4.72
C GLU A 106 7.79 5.21 4.29
N ARG A 107 8.06 5.26 2.97
CA ARG A 107 9.34 4.85 2.41
C ARG A 107 9.72 5.65 1.17
N ALA A 108 11.02 5.70 0.91
CA ALA A 108 11.56 6.14 -0.37
C ALA A 108 11.35 5.08 -1.47
N LEU A 109 11.42 5.54 -2.71
CA LEU A 109 11.43 4.74 -3.93
C LEU A 109 12.79 4.83 -4.62
#